data_AF-A0A0G1M6A1-F1
#
_entry.id   AF-A0A0G1M6A1-F1
#
_cell.length_a   1.000
_cell.length_b   1.000
_cell.length_c   1.000
_cell.angle_alpha   90.00
_cell.angle_beta   90.00
_cell.angle_gamma   90.00
#
_symmetry.space_group_name_H-M   'P 1'
#
loop_
_entity.id
_entity.type
_entity.pdbx_description
1 polymer ?
#
loop_
_entity_poly.entity_id
_entity_poly.type
_entity_poly.pdbx_seq_one_letter_code
_entity_poly.pdbx_strand_id
1 'polypeptide(L)'
;MSELSILIPARNEMFLAKTIENILENIEGDTEVIAVLDGAWAEPPINDDQRVTLIHNPQSIGQRAATNQAAKLSRAKYIMKVDAHCAFDKGFDAKMIAEMHDDWTMVPVMKNLHAFDWVCPDGHRRYQGPSGPCMECGKETTRDVLWRAKPSPNSVSYCFDPTPHFQYFGDYAKRPEGQGEITETMSLQGSCWMLTRDKYWELNVCDENFGGWGSQGIEVAVKTWLSGGRVMVNKKTWYAHMFRTQGGDFGFPYPISGKDQEKAKFFAKDLFFNNKWDKQVRPLSWLVEKFWPVKGWNEEDLKKLKANTFSFPDAALPVKPVESEPVSEESNTVIIYDVSRTSDASSTSSPNSELSVRDPEEKPTKGIIFYTDNQLKIKIAVMVQRQLGKISAARNIPIVSASLKPMGFGRNIHVPLERGVLTMFKQILTALEASDTDIVYFCEADVLYHPSHFDFTPPKKDVFYYNENVWKIDAKTGHAIHYDCRQVSGIAVYREAAVKHYRKRVEMVEKNGFSVKMGYEPGTHHRPERVDDSTSESWKSEFPNVDIRHEGNFSPTRWNKEEFRNQKYTKGWIESDDEIPGWGKTANLIKRF
;
A
#
# COMPACT_ATOMS: atom_id res chain seq x y z
N MET A 1 20.56 28.75 26.82
CA MET A 1 20.50 27.41 26.22
C MET A 1 19.04 27.24 25.85
N SER A 2 18.75 26.86 24.62
CA SER A 2 17.38 26.74 24.14
C SER A 2 16.54 25.79 24.99
N GLU A 3 15.27 26.13 25.17
CA GLU A 3 14.31 25.33 25.91
C GLU A 3 13.78 24.17 25.05
N LEU A 4 13.67 24.40 23.73
CA LEU A 4 13.25 23.42 22.73
C LEU A 4 14.28 23.29 21.60
N SER A 5 14.60 22.06 21.21
CA SER A 5 15.29 21.78 19.93
C SER A 5 14.33 21.11 18.95
N ILE A 6 14.15 21.71 17.77
CA ILE A 6 13.42 21.10 16.66
C ILE A 6 14.39 20.26 15.83
N LEU A 7 14.10 18.98 15.68
CA LEU A 7 14.93 18.00 14.99
C LEU A 7 14.31 17.67 13.62
N ILE A 8 15.02 17.97 12.53
CA ILE A 8 14.51 17.78 11.17
C ILE A 8 15.37 16.76 10.42
N PRO A 9 15.03 15.46 10.42
CA PRO A 9 15.64 14.49 9.52
C PRO A 9 15.15 14.71 8.09
N ALA A 10 16.04 15.07 7.18
CA ALA A 10 15.71 15.42 5.81
C ALA A 10 16.59 14.65 4.82
N ARG A 11 15.98 13.91 3.89
CA ARG A 11 16.70 13.22 2.82
C ARG A 11 16.21 13.73 1.48
N ASN A 12 17.08 14.40 0.74
CA ASN A 12 16.81 14.94 -0.60
C ASN A 12 15.52 15.80 -0.67
N GLU A 13 15.23 16.56 0.40
CA GLU A 13 13.99 17.32 0.49
C GLU A 13 14.16 18.75 0.00
N MET A 14 13.49 19.08 -1.11
CA MET A 14 13.57 20.41 -1.70
C MET A 14 12.85 21.50 -0.88
N PHE A 15 11.95 21.12 0.02
CA PHE A 15 11.22 22.04 0.88
C PHE A 15 11.85 22.26 2.26
N LEU A 16 13.06 21.73 2.49
CA LEU A 16 13.74 21.84 3.78
C LEU A 16 13.98 23.31 4.17
N ALA A 17 14.57 24.09 3.26
CA ALA A 17 14.84 25.51 3.51
C ALA A 17 13.54 26.28 3.83
N LYS A 18 12.44 25.99 3.10
CA LYS A 18 11.15 26.63 3.33
C LYS A 18 10.52 26.24 4.67
N THR A 19 10.70 24.99 5.09
CA THR A 19 10.25 24.51 6.41
C THR A 19 11.00 25.22 7.53
N ILE A 20 12.33 25.35 7.41
CA ILE A 20 13.16 26.05 8.41
C ILE A 20 12.80 27.54 8.46
N GLU A 21 12.70 28.22 7.32
CA GLU A 21 12.26 29.62 7.24
C GLU A 21 10.91 29.80 7.96
N ASN A 22 9.92 28.95 7.65
CA ASN A 22 8.61 29.04 8.28
C ASN A 22 8.65 28.81 9.78
N ILE A 23 9.49 27.88 10.28
CA ILE A 23 9.70 27.69 11.72
C ILE A 23 10.26 28.98 12.33
N LEU A 24 11.35 29.53 11.78
CA LEU A 24 12.03 30.71 12.32
C LEU A 24 11.14 31.97 12.34
N GLU A 25 10.24 32.11 11.37
CA GLU A 25 9.23 33.18 11.32
C GLU A 25 8.16 33.04 12.41
N ASN A 26 7.85 31.81 12.81
CA ASN A 26 6.70 31.48 13.64
C ASN A 26 7.04 31.10 15.09
N ILE A 27 8.30 30.83 15.43
CA ILE A 27 8.71 30.65 16.82
C ILE A 27 8.62 31.95 17.64
N GLU A 28 8.28 31.81 18.92
CA GLU A 28 8.28 32.90 19.91
C GLU A 28 9.02 32.52 21.21
N GLY A 29 9.34 31.24 21.41
CA GLY A 29 10.14 30.74 22.53
C GLY A 29 11.64 30.67 22.23
N ASP A 30 12.42 30.22 23.23
CA ASP A 30 13.85 29.95 23.06
C ASP A 30 14.03 28.59 22.37
N THR A 31 13.91 28.61 21.04
CA THR A 31 13.89 27.42 20.18
C THR A 31 15.07 27.42 19.20
N GLU A 32 15.80 26.31 19.14
CA GLU A 32 16.80 26.03 18.11
C GLU A 32 16.29 25.01 17.09
N VAL A 33 16.89 24.98 15.90
CA VAL A 33 16.61 24.02 14.84
C VAL A 33 17.89 23.24 14.52
N ILE A 34 17.83 21.92 14.58
CA ILE A 34 18.91 21.03 14.17
C ILE A 34 18.42 20.20 12.99
N ALA A 35 18.89 20.52 11.79
CA ALA A 35 18.51 19.84 10.56
C ALA A 35 19.60 18.87 10.11
N VAL A 36 19.21 17.63 9.84
CA VAL A 36 20.12 16.59 9.32
C VAL A 36 19.83 16.38 7.85
N LEU A 37 20.79 16.75 7.00
CA LEU A 37 20.80 16.55 5.56
C LEU A 37 21.37 15.16 5.26
N ASP A 38 20.50 14.16 5.17
CA ASP A 38 20.81 12.74 5.10
C ASP A 38 20.93 12.25 3.64
N GLY A 39 22.01 12.62 2.96
CA GLY A 39 22.40 12.12 1.63
C GLY A 39 22.79 13.23 0.64
N ALA A 40 22.10 14.37 0.66
CA ALA A 40 22.41 15.51 -0.20
C ALA A 40 22.25 16.82 0.55
N TRP A 41 23.03 17.82 0.14
CA TRP A 41 22.83 19.21 0.56
C TRP A 41 21.45 19.73 0.12
N ALA A 42 20.94 20.72 0.85
CA ALA A 42 19.66 21.33 0.56
C ALA A 42 19.74 22.15 -0.73
N GLU A 43 18.71 21.99 -1.57
CA GLU A 43 18.49 22.81 -2.76
C GLU A 43 17.02 23.27 -2.75
N PRO A 44 16.74 24.56 -2.53
CA PRO A 44 17.69 25.67 -2.37
C PRO A 44 18.51 25.61 -1.07
N PRO A 45 19.66 26.31 -1.01
CA PRO A 45 20.49 26.36 0.20
C PRO A 45 19.73 27.00 1.36
N ILE A 46 20.05 26.56 2.59
CA ILE A 46 19.49 27.10 3.82
C ILE A 46 20.26 28.37 4.18
N ASN A 47 19.52 29.45 4.48
CA ASN A 47 20.14 30.71 4.93
C ASN A 47 20.82 30.52 6.29
N ASP A 48 21.95 31.19 6.46
CA ASP A 48 22.67 31.21 7.74
C ASP A 48 21.81 31.90 8.82
N ASP A 49 21.58 31.21 9.94
CA ASP A 49 20.90 31.74 11.12
C ASP A 49 21.53 31.09 12.36
N GLN A 50 21.86 31.90 13.38
CA GLN A 50 22.49 31.44 14.62
C GLN A 50 21.66 30.39 15.39
N ARG A 51 20.35 30.29 15.12
CA ARG A 51 19.43 29.31 15.72
C ARG A 51 19.40 28.00 14.95
N VAL A 52 20.06 27.90 13.80
CA VAL A 52 20.04 26.74 12.92
C VAL A 52 21.39 26.05 12.94
N THR A 53 21.40 24.76 13.26
CA THR A 53 22.56 23.88 13.11
C THR A 53 22.29 22.86 12.03
N LEU A 54 23.23 22.72 11.10
CA LEU A 54 23.16 21.75 10.01
C LEU A 54 24.13 20.60 10.25
N ILE A 55 23.66 19.38 10.07
CA ILE A 55 24.47 18.17 10.05
C ILE A 55 24.31 17.55 8.67
N HIS A 56 25.40 17.28 7.96
CA HIS A 56 25.35 16.64 6.65
C HIS A 56 25.96 15.26 6.70
N ASN A 57 25.16 14.25 6.31
CA ASN A 57 25.64 12.90 6.09
C ASN A 57 25.68 12.63 4.59
N PRO A 58 26.85 12.33 3.99
CA PRO A 58 26.93 12.04 2.55
C PRO A 58 26.28 10.69 2.18
N GLN A 59 26.13 9.79 3.16
CA GLN A 59 25.41 8.52 3.01
C GLN A 59 24.23 8.50 3.98
N SER A 60 23.08 8.04 3.49
CA SER A 60 21.85 8.03 4.29
C SER A 60 21.94 7.02 5.43
N ILE A 61 21.71 7.50 6.65
CA ILE A 61 21.59 6.66 7.87
C ILE A 61 20.12 6.41 8.25
N GLY A 62 19.18 7.05 7.56
CA GLY A 62 17.74 6.86 7.75
C GLY A 62 17.14 7.76 8.81
N GLN A 63 15.80 7.91 8.79
CA GLN A 63 15.08 8.94 9.55
C GLN A 63 15.32 8.85 11.06
N ARG A 64 15.33 7.63 11.62
CA ARG A 64 15.53 7.42 13.06
C ARG A 64 16.93 7.77 13.51
N ALA A 65 17.95 7.23 12.83
CA ALA A 65 19.34 7.51 13.15
C ALA A 65 19.69 9.00 12.96
N ALA A 66 19.16 9.64 11.91
CA ALA A 66 19.28 11.09 11.70
C ALA A 66 18.61 11.89 12.84
N THR A 67 17.42 11.48 13.28
CA THR A 67 16.76 12.12 14.44
C THR A 67 17.59 11.94 15.71
N ASN A 68 18.14 10.74 15.96
CA ASN A 68 19.03 10.45 17.09
C ASN A 68 20.31 11.28 17.04
N GLN A 69 20.90 11.49 15.86
CA GLN A 69 22.09 12.32 15.66
C GLN A 69 21.83 13.77 16.06
N ALA A 70 20.69 14.34 15.64
CA ALA A 70 20.27 15.67 16.04
C ALA A 70 19.98 15.75 17.56
N ALA A 71 19.28 14.76 18.12
CA ALA A 71 18.97 14.71 19.55
C ALA A 71 20.23 14.62 20.44
N LYS A 72 21.30 13.96 19.97
CA LYS A 72 22.58 13.87 20.69
C LYS A 72 23.26 15.25 20.81
N LEU A 73 23.09 16.11 19.81
CA LEU A 73 23.66 17.44 19.80
C LEU A 73 22.86 18.43 20.67
N SER A 74 21.54 18.25 20.72
CA SER A 74 20.63 19.05 21.54
C SER A 74 20.98 19.00 23.03
N ARG A 75 20.94 20.18 23.66
CA ARG A 75 21.02 20.38 25.12
C ARG A 75 19.71 20.91 25.73
N ALA A 76 18.67 21.02 24.92
CA ALA A 76 17.38 21.56 25.34
C ALA A 76 16.62 20.61 26.28
N LYS A 77 15.69 21.16 27.06
CA LYS A 77 14.80 20.36 27.93
C LYS A 77 13.84 19.54 27.08
N TYR A 78 13.29 20.14 26.02
CA TYR A 78 12.35 19.51 25.12
C TYR A 78 12.96 19.28 23.76
N ILE A 79 12.48 18.25 23.08
CA ILE A 79 12.77 18.00 21.68
C ILE A 79 11.47 17.86 20.90
N MET A 80 11.49 18.31 19.65
CA MET A 80 10.35 18.18 18.74
C MET A 80 10.84 17.70 17.39
N LYS A 81 10.46 16.49 16.97
CA LYS A 81 10.77 16.02 15.62
C LYS A 81 9.76 16.57 14.64
N VAL A 82 10.22 16.99 13.47
CA VAL A 82 9.40 17.55 12.38
C VAL A 82 9.87 17.01 11.03
N ASP A 83 8.95 16.69 10.12
CA ASP A 83 9.28 16.37 8.72
C ASP A 83 9.65 17.63 7.92
N ALA A 84 10.55 17.49 6.95
CA ALA A 84 11.16 18.59 6.20
C ALA A 84 10.25 19.31 5.16
N HIS A 85 8.93 19.16 5.27
CA HIS A 85 7.93 19.81 4.41
C HIS A 85 6.68 20.18 5.23
N CYS A 86 6.90 21.01 6.26
CA CYS A 86 5.88 21.43 7.21
C CYS A 86 5.74 22.96 7.32
N ALA A 87 4.57 23.42 7.74
CA ALA A 87 4.32 24.80 8.14
C ALA A 87 3.69 24.87 9.54
N PHE A 88 3.79 26.01 10.23
CA PHE A 88 3.46 26.13 11.65
C PHE A 88 2.59 27.36 11.95
N ASP A 89 1.79 27.24 13.00
CA ASP A 89 1.09 28.36 13.62
C ASP A 89 2.07 29.35 14.26
N LYS A 90 1.68 30.62 14.35
CA LYS A 90 2.48 31.61 15.09
C LYS A 90 2.53 31.26 16.58
N GLY A 91 3.72 31.28 17.17
CA GLY A 91 3.97 30.94 18.58
C GLY A 91 3.74 29.46 18.91
N PHE A 92 3.82 28.56 17.93
CA PHE A 92 3.50 27.15 18.16
C PHE A 92 4.38 26.50 19.24
N ASP A 93 5.65 26.86 19.29
CA ASP A 93 6.64 26.35 20.22
C ASP A 93 6.29 26.76 21.66
N ALA A 94 6.02 28.04 21.89
CA ALA A 94 5.60 28.55 23.19
C ALA A 94 4.28 27.91 23.65
N LYS A 95 3.30 27.77 22.75
CA LYS A 95 2.01 27.11 23.03
C LYS A 95 2.17 25.62 23.36
N MET A 96 3.13 24.94 22.73
CA MET A 96 3.43 23.53 23.02
C MET A 96 4.17 23.39 24.36
N ILE A 97 5.16 24.24 24.64
CA ILE A 97 5.90 24.22 25.92
C ILE A 97 4.98 24.50 27.11
N ALA A 98 4.08 25.49 26.98
CA ALA A 98 3.17 25.91 28.06
C ALA A 98 2.25 24.79 28.58
N GLU A 99 1.94 23.80 27.75
CA GLU A 99 1.03 22.69 28.09
C GLU A 99 1.78 21.37 28.36
N MET A 100 3.11 21.37 28.25
CA MET A 100 3.89 20.13 28.29
C MET A 100 4.06 19.60 29.71
N HIS A 101 3.89 18.30 29.88
CA HIS A 101 4.25 17.57 31.09
C HIS A 101 5.38 16.57 30.80
N ASP A 102 6.19 16.25 31.81
CA ASP A 102 7.40 15.45 31.61
C ASP A 102 7.12 14.01 31.18
N ASP A 103 5.93 13.47 31.47
CA ASP A 103 5.46 12.14 31.08
C ASP A 103 4.60 12.14 29.80
N TRP A 104 4.54 13.26 29.08
CA TRP A 104 3.75 13.38 27.86
C TRP A 104 4.60 13.28 26.59
N THR A 105 3.98 12.71 25.57
CA THR A 105 4.29 13.04 24.17
C THR A 105 3.13 13.85 23.62
N MET A 106 3.40 15.03 23.07
CA MET A 106 2.37 15.92 22.56
C MET A 106 2.56 16.23 21.08
N VAL A 107 1.46 16.35 20.34
CA VAL A 107 1.42 16.80 18.95
C VAL A 107 0.49 18.00 18.82
N PRO A 108 0.74 18.96 17.92
CA PRO A 108 -0.24 19.98 17.57
C PRO A 108 -1.28 19.42 16.60
N VAL A 109 -2.36 20.16 16.36
CA VAL A 109 -3.36 19.79 15.34
C VAL A 109 -2.69 19.67 13.99
N MET A 110 -2.87 18.54 13.30
CA MET A 110 -2.33 18.37 11.95
C MET A 110 -3.30 18.88 10.90
N LYS A 111 -2.84 19.84 10.11
CA LYS A 111 -3.49 20.35 8.89
C LYS A 111 -2.83 19.76 7.65
N ASN A 112 -3.52 19.86 6.52
CA ASN A 112 -2.91 19.59 5.22
C ASN A 112 -2.21 20.85 4.70
N LEU A 113 -0.96 20.73 4.26
CA LEU A 113 -0.21 21.82 3.64
C LEU A 113 -0.45 21.85 2.12
N HIS A 114 -0.91 23.00 1.64
CA HIS A 114 -0.89 23.38 0.23
C HIS A 114 0.44 24.10 -0.05
N ALA A 115 1.45 23.32 -0.44
CA ALA A 115 2.81 23.78 -0.62
C ALA A 115 2.99 24.61 -1.91
N PHE A 116 2.36 24.22 -3.02
CA PHE A 116 2.52 24.89 -4.31
C PHE A 116 1.36 24.63 -5.28
N ASP A 117 1.34 25.42 -6.35
CA ASP A 117 0.59 25.13 -7.58
C ASP A 117 1.55 24.96 -8.77
N TRP A 118 1.10 24.21 -9.77
CA TRP A 118 1.66 24.26 -11.12
C TRP A 118 0.98 25.40 -11.89
N VAL A 119 1.78 26.31 -12.46
CA VAL A 119 1.29 27.51 -13.16
C VAL A 119 1.85 27.51 -14.59
N CYS A 120 1.00 27.78 -15.58
CA CYS A 120 1.44 27.93 -16.97
C CYS A 120 1.55 29.42 -17.39
N PRO A 121 2.17 29.73 -18.55
CA PRO A 121 2.29 31.11 -19.04
C PRO A 121 0.95 31.84 -19.27
N ASP A 122 -0.14 31.10 -19.45
CA ASP A 122 -1.48 31.65 -19.66
C ASP A 122 -2.25 31.89 -18.34
N GLY A 123 -1.62 31.60 -17.19
CA GLY A 123 -2.18 31.86 -15.86
C GLY A 123 -3.03 30.73 -15.26
N HIS A 124 -3.24 29.62 -15.96
CA HIS A 124 -3.94 28.45 -15.40
C HIS A 124 -3.13 27.83 -14.25
N ARG A 125 -3.85 27.41 -13.20
CA ARG A 125 -3.27 26.81 -11.99
C ARG A 125 -3.77 25.39 -11.77
N ARG A 126 -2.86 24.50 -11.38
CA ARG A 126 -3.19 23.14 -10.94
C ARG A 126 -2.59 22.88 -9.57
N TYR A 127 -3.41 22.39 -8.64
CA TYR A 127 -3.00 22.00 -7.29
C TYR A 127 -1.80 21.05 -7.30
N GLN A 128 -0.96 21.12 -6.26
CA GLN A 128 0.21 20.23 -6.08
C GLN A 128 -0.09 18.76 -6.42
N GLY A 129 0.86 18.13 -7.10
CA GLY A 129 0.74 16.80 -7.67
C GLY A 129 1.94 16.50 -8.57
N PRO A 130 1.91 15.38 -9.31
CA PRO A 130 2.94 15.04 -10.29
C PRO A 130 3.20 16.19 -11.28
N SER A 131 4.44 16.31 -11.75
CA SER A 131 4.73 17.25 -12.84
C SER A 131 4.03 16.86 -14.13
N GLY A 132 3.88 17.84 -15.00
CA GLY A 132 3.25 17.65 -16.30
C GLY A 132 2.65 18.95 -16.83
N PRO A 133 2.35 19.00 -18.15
CA PRO A 133 1.85 20.20 -18.79
C PRO A 133 0.51 20.66 -18.20
N CYS A 134 0.16 21.91 -18.50
CA CYS A 134 -1.15 22.48 -18.20
C CYS A 134 -2.26 21.64 -18.83
N MET A 135 -3.30 21.32 -18.05
CA MET A 135 -4.43 20.51 -18.53
C MET A 135 -5.36 21.29 -19.48
N GLU A 136 -5.25 22.61 -19.51
CA GLU A 136 -6.11 23.48 -20.32
C GLU A 136 -5.43 23.90 -21.63
N CYS A 137 -4.21 24.42 -21.56
CA CYS A 137 -3.51 24.91 -22.76
C CYS A 137 -2.35 24.02 -23.25
N GLY A 138 -2.03 22.92 -22.55
CA GLY A 138 -0.98 21.98 -22.95
C GLY A 138 0.47 22.48 -22.80
N LYS A 139 0.68 23.73 -22.38
CA LYS A 139 2.01 24.32 -22.17
C LYS A 139 2.70 23.80 -20.92
N GLU A 140 4.03 23.91 -20.87
CA GLU A 140 4.81 23.61 -19.67
C GLU A 140 4.37 24.45 -18.47
N THR A 141 4.47 23.86 -17.28
CA THR A 141 4.12 24.51 -16.02
C THR A 141 5.35 24.66 -15.13
N THR A 142 5.45 25.79 -14.46
CA THR A 142 6.42 26.02 -13.38
C THR A 142 5.75 25.87 -12.02
N ARG A 143 6.56 25.64 -10.98
CA ARG A 143 6.07 25.50 -9.60
C ARG A 143 6.00 26.89 -8.96
N ASP A 144 4.82 27.28 -8.49
CA ASP A 144 4.59 28.46 -7.68
C ASP A 144 4.39 28.06 -6.21
N VAL A 145 5.35 28.40 -5.35
CA VAL A 145 5.35 28.00 -3.94
C VAL A 145 4.39 28.91 -3.14
N LEU A 146 3.35 28.31 -2.58
CA LEU A 146 2.29 28.99 -1.82
C LEU A 146 2.44 28.85 -0.30
N TRP A 147 2.87 27.68 0.16
CA TRP A 147 3.10 27.35 1.57
C TRP A 147 1.93 27.66 2.53
N ARG A 148 0.71 27.27 2.15
CA ARG A 148 -0.53 27.60 2.87
C ARG A 148 -1.09 26.41 3.65
N ALA A 149 -1.26 26.55 4.95
CA ALA A 149 -2.04 25.60 5.76
C ALA A 149 -3.52 25.63 5.37
N LYS A 150 -4.07 24.48 4.98
CA LYS A 150 -5.49 24.38 4.62
C LYS A 150 -6.35 24.48 5.89
N PRO A 151 -7.51 25.15 5.84
CA PRO A 151 -8.41 25.24 6.99
C PRO A 151 -9.04 23.89 7.37
N SER A 152 -9.06 22.93 6.43
CA SER A 152 -9.51 21.56 6.64
C SER A 152 -8.78 20.57 5.70
N PRO A 153 -8.68 19.28 6.09
CA PRO A 153 -9.09 18.70 7.37
C PRO A 153 -8.16 19.11 8.53
N ASN A 154 -8.69 19.05 9.76
CA ASN A 154 -7.95 19.20 11.02
C ASN A 154 -7.95 17.85 11.73
N SER A 155 -6.80 17.19 11.78
CA SER A 155 -6.68 15.88 12.45
C SER A 155 -6.30 16.09 13.91
N VAL A 156 -7.13 15.55 14.81
CA VAL A 156 -7.01 15.77 16.26
C VAL A 156 -7.02 14.48 17.09
N SER A 157 -7.12 13.32 16.44
CA SER A 157 -7.09 12.01 17.10
C SER A 157 -6.71 10.92 16.09
N TYR A 158 -5.93 9.95 16.56
CA TYR A 158 -5.35 8.87 15.77
C TYR A 158 -5.41 7.55 16.55
N CYS A 159 -5.47 6.45 15.82
CA CYS A 159 -5.40 5.09 16.35
C CYS A 159 -4.60 4.18 15.41
N PHE A 160 -4.56 2.89 15.73
CA PHE A 160 -4.08 1.85 14.84
C PHE A 160 -4.93 0.60 15.04
N ASP A 161 -4.86 -0.37 14.13
CA ASP A 161 -5.58 -1.63 14.17
C ASP A 161 -4.68 -2.82 14.58
N PRO A 162 -5.20 -4.07 14.67
CA PRO A 162 -4.39 -5.23 15.05
C PRO A 162 -3.23 -5.58 14.08
N THR A 163 -3.16 -4.95 12.90
CA THR A 163 -2.08 -5.11 11.91
C THR A 163 -0.99 -4.02 12.00
N PRO A 164 -0.86 -3.39 13.17
CA PRO A 164 -0.32 -2.04 13.39
C PRO A 164 -0.41 -1.07 12.21
N HIS A 165 -1.57 -0.96 11.59
CA HIS A 165 -1.79 0.04 10.56
C HIS A 165 -2.39 1.32 11.16
N PHE A 166 -1.72 2.45 10.94
CA PHE A 166 -2.13 3.77 11.41
C PHE A 166 -3.47 4.20 10.81
N GLN A 167 -4.32 4.83 11.62
CA GLN A 167 -5.60 5.37 11.19
C GLN A 167 -5.91 6.71 11.87
N TYR A 168 -6.65 7.57 11.16
CA TYR A 168 -7.32 8.72 11.78
C TYR A 168 -8.52 8.27 12.59
N PHE A 169 -8.74 8.87 13.76
CA PHE A 169 -9.74 8.43 14.73
C PHE A 169 -10.83 9.48 14.96
N GLY A 170 -11.53 9.83 13.86
CA GLY A 170 -12.58 10.86 13.88
C GLY A 170 -13.74 10.57 14.84
N ASP A 171 -14.01 9.31 15.17
CA ASP A 171 -15.06 8.94 16.12
C ASP A 171 -14.68 9.26 17.56
N TYR A 172 -13.41 9.07 17.95
CA TYR A 172 -12.92 9.49 19.26
C TYR A 172 -12.96 11.02 19.39
N ALA A 173 -12.59 11.74 18.32
CA ALA A 173 -12.64 13.20 18.27
C ALA A 173 -14.06 13.79 18.41
N LYS A 174 -15.13 12.99 18.36
CA LYS A 174 -16.51 13.41 18.61
C LYS A 174 -17.01 13.07 20.02
N ARG A 175 -16.26 12.28 20.79
CA ARG A 175 -16.62 11.89 22.16
C ARG A 175 -16.37 13.06 23.12
N PRO A 176 -17.05 13.11 24.28
CA PRO A 176 -16.78 14.12 25.32
C PRO A 176 -15.29 14.24 25.68
N GLU A 177 -14.61 13.11 25.82
CA GLU A 177 -13.17 13.00 26.15
C GLU A 177 -12.29 13.58 25.04
N GLY A 178 -12.77 13.56 23.79
CA GLY A 178 -12.09 14.11 22.62
C GLY A 178 -12.40 15.57 22.34
N GLN A 179 -13.23 16.27 23.14
CA GLN A 179 -13.63 17.66 22.88
C GLN A 179 -12.73 18.73 23.49
N GLY A 180 -11.90 18.42 24.50
CA GLY A 180 -11.06 19.41 25.18
C GLY A 180 -10.06 20.15 24.28
N GLU A 181 -9.48 21.25 24.75
CA GLU A 181 -8.42 21.97 24.03
C GLU A 181 -7.10 21.17 24.01
N ILE A 182 -6.84 20.38 25.05
CA ILE A 182 -5.76 19.40 25.11
C ILE A 182 -6.41 18.03 25.31
N THR A 183 -6.26 17.12 24.35
CA THR A 183 -6.98 15.84 24.36
C THR A 183 -6.07 14.67 24.14
N GLU A 184 -6.41 13.53 24.75
CA GLU A 184 -5.67 12.30 24.51
C GLU A 184 -5.85 11.79 23.07
N THR A 185 -4.86 11.06 22.58
CA THR A 185 -4.94 10.30 21.33
C THR A 185 -4.26 8.95 21.51
N MET A 186 -4.81 7.90 20.89
CA MET A 186 -4.25 6.55 21.03
C MET A 186 -2.90 6.43 20.31
N SER A 187 -2.77 7.10 19.17
CA SER A 187 -1.59 7.10 18.32
C SER A 187 -1.23 8.52 17.87
N LEU A 188 -0.23 8.65 16.99
CA LEU A 188 0.11 9.86 16.25
C LEU A 188 0.66 9.49 14.86
N GLN A 189 0.76 10.45 13.92
CA GLN A 189 1.15 10.14 12.54
C GLN A 189 2.65 9.88 12.37
N GLY A 190 3.51 10.62 13.10
CA GLY A 190 4.97 10.45 13.10
C GLY A 190 5.74 11.62 12.47
N SER A 191 5.09 12.46 11.67
CA SER A 191 5.66 13.65 11.03
C SER A 191 5.97 14.76 12.01
N CYS A 192 5.25 14.83 13.13
CA CYS A 192 5.48 15.81 14.17
C CYS A 192 5.14 15.23 15.55
N TRP A 193 6.03 15.43 16.53
CA TRP A 193 5.80 15.13 17.95
C TRP A 193 6.84 15.79 18.83
N MET A 194 6.47 16.10 20.07
CA MET A 194 7.32 16.73 21.09
C MET A 194 7.25 15.95 22.40
N LEU A 195 8.38 15.81 23.08
CA LEU A 195 8.49 15.25 24.43
C LEU A 195 9.73 15.82 25.13
N THR A 196 9.93 15.49 26.40
CA THR A 196 11.18 15.82 27.08
C THR A 196 12.35 15.03 26.48
N ARG A 197 13.53 15.66 26.43
CA ARG A 197 14.77 15.02 25.99
C ARG A 197 15.10 13.81 26.87
N ASP A 198 14.83 13.88 28.17
CA ASP A 198 15.04 12.76 29.08
C ASP A 198 14.15 11.57 28.72
N LYS A 199 12.85 11.78 28.45
CA LYS A 199 11.95 10.70 28.00
C LYS A 199 12.33 10.16 26.63
N TYR A 200 12.87 10.98 25.73
CA TYR A 200 13.36 10.49 24.43
C TYR A 200 14.39 9.38 24.59
N TRP A 201 15.39 9.62 25.44
CA TRP A 201 16.45 8.65 25.73
C TRP A 201 15.96 7.52 26.64
N GLU A 202 15.19 7.84 27.69
CA GLU A 202 14.65 6.85 28.62
C GLU A 202 13.80 5.81 27.90
N LEU A 203 12.92 6.24 26.99
CA LEU A 203 12.02 5.34 26.26
C LEU A 203 12.65 4.77 24.98
N ASN A 204 13.88 5.17 24.64
CA ASN A 204 14.53 4.84 23.37
C ASN A 204 13.59 5.15 22.18
N VAL A 205 13.04 6.36 22.13
CA VAL A 205 12.22 6.82 21.00
C VAL A 205 13.12 6.95 19.76
N CYS A 206 12.60 6.62 18.58
CA CYS A 206 13.40 6.46 17.35
C CYS A 206 14.41 5.30 17.44
N ASP A 207 13.94 4.15 17.93
CA ASP A 207 14.73 2.94 18.02
C ASP A 207 15.10 2.42 16.63
N GLU A 208 16.40 2.43 16.34
CA GLU A 208 16.96 2.08 15.04
C GLU A 208 16.71 0.61 14.66
N ASN A 209 16.30 -0.26 15.60
CA ASN A 209 15.87 -1.63 15.29
C ASN A 209 14.60 -1.69 14.44
N PHE A 210 13.75 -0.66 14.49
CA PHE A 210 12.63 -0.50 13.56
C PHE A 210 13.09 -0.27 12.11
N GLY A 211 14.36 0.10 11.90
CA GLY A 211 14.88 0.55 10.61
C GLY A 211 14.58 2.02 10.31
N GLY A 212 14.97 2.47 9.11
CA GLY A 212 14.96 3.87 8.73
C GLY A 212 13.57 4.49 8.50
N TRP A 213 12.54 3.70 8.18
CA TRP A 213 11.19 4.20 7.84
C TRP A 213 10.10 3.21 8.28
N GLY A 214 8.91 3.71 8.64
CA GLY A 214 7.73 2.91 8.99
C GLY A 214 7.46 2.85 10.49
N SER A 215 6.18 2.75 10.88
CA SER A 215 5.68 2.62 12.26
C SER A 215 6.15 3.67 13.28
N GLN A 216 6.78 4.79 12.88
CA GLN A 216 7.33 5.77 13.83
C GLN A 216 6.26 6.37 14.75
N GLY A 217 5.10 6.73 14.20
CA GLY A 217 4.02 7.28 15.02
C GLY A 217 3.46 6.28 16.04
N ILE A 218 3.31 5.01 15.64
CA ILE A 218 2.87 3.93 16.54
C ILE A 218 3.93 3.66 17.61
N GLU A 219 5.21 3.56 17.22
CA GLU A 219 6.32 3.37 18.15
C GLU A 219 6.32 4.43 19.24
N VAL A 220 6.33 5.71 18.86
CA VAL A 220 6.41 6.85 19.79
C VAL A 220 5.21 6.82 20.75
N ALA A 221 3.99 6.68 20.19
CA ALA A 221 2.77 6.72 20.97
C ALA A 221 2.65 5.53 21.94
N VAL A 222 2.93 4.33 21.46
CA VAL A 222 2.81 3.10 22.25
C VAL A 222 3.89 3.07 23.33
N LYS A 223 5.14 3.46 23.03
CA LYS A 223 6.18 3.59 24.07
C LYS A 223 5.77 4.56 25.17
N THR A 224 5.19 5.69 24.81
CA THR A 224 4.70 6.67 25.79
C THR A 224 3.56 6.10 26.64
N TRP A 225 2.52 5.53 26.03
CA TRP A 225 1.37 4.99 26.75
C TRP A 225 1.72 3.81 27.66
N LEU A 226 2.49 2.85 27.13
CA LEU A 226 2.78 1.60 27.82
C LEU A 226 3.82 1.73 28.93
N SER A 227 4.62 2.81 28.92
CA SER A 227 5.52 3.18 30.03
C SER A 227 4.85 4.00 31.13
N GLY A 228 3.54 4.27 31.01
CA GLY A 228 2.75 4.96 32.03
C GLY A 228 2.41 6.41 31.69
N GLY A 229 3.05 6.99 30.68
CA GLY A 229 2.80 8.35 30.18
C GLY A 229 1.50 8.51 29.41
N ARG A 230 1.36 9.66 28.73
CA ARG A 230 0.18 10.04 27.96
C ARG A 230 0.54 10.65 26.61
N VAL A 231 -0.28 10.38 25.59
CA VAL A 231 -0.13 11.00 24.27
C VAL A 231 -1.25 12.01 24.06
N MET A 232 -0.87 13.26 23.83
CA MET A 232 -1.77 14.41 23.83
C MET A 232 -1.76 15.13 22.48
N VAL A 233 -2.90 15.73 22.14
CA VAL A 233 -3.05 16.67 21.03
C VAL A 233 -3.34 18.04 21.61
N ASN A 234 -2.51 19.03 21.28
CA ASN A 234 -2.72 20.43 21.62
C ASN A 234 -3.51 21.13 20.50
N LYS A 235 -4.77 21.48 20.78
CA LYS A 235 -5.66 22.18 19.83
C LYS A 235 -5.54 23.70 19.85
N LYS A 236 -4.72 24.26 20.73
CA LYS A 236 -4.41 25.70 20.78
C LYS A 236 -3.43 26.13 19.69
N THR A 237 -2.82 25.17 18.99
CA THR A 237 -1.85 25.41 17.91
C THR A 237 -1.93 24.32 16.84
N TRP A 238 -1.26 24.52 15.72
CA TRP A 238 -1.28 23.60 14.59
C TRP A 238 0.07 23.52 13.87
N TYR A 239 0.26 22.40 13.19
CA TYR A 239 1.24 22.27 12.11
C TYR A 239 0.53 21.76 10.84
N ALA A 240 1.05 22.09 9.67
CA ALA A 240 0.55 21.63 8.39
C ALA A 240 1.61 20.78 7.71
N HIS A 241 1.21 19.62 7.19
CA HIS A 241 2.11 18.66 6.56
C HIS A 241 1.75 18.45 5.08
N MET A 242 2.75 18.40 4.20
CA MET A 242 2.53 18.16 2.77
C MET A 242 2.40 16.66 2.47
N PHE A 243 1.18 16.22 2.14
CA PHE A 243 0.93 14.83 1.76
C PHE A 243 1.30 14.53 0.31
N ARG A 244 2.02 13.43 0.11
CA ARG A 244 2.48 12.91 -1.19
C ARG A 244 1.74 11.64 -1.58
N THR A 245 0.47 11.76 -1.96
CA THR A 245 -0.43 10.61 -2.20
C THR A 245 -0.62 10.23 -3.67
N GLN A 246 -0.05 11.00 -4.61
CA GLN A 246 -0.34 10.85 -6.05
C GLN A 246 0.73 10.06 -6.83
N GLY A 247 1.85 9.69 -6.19
CA GLY A 247 2.95 8.95 -6.83
C GLY A 247 3.72 9.77 -7.88
N GLY A 248 4.40 9.07 -8.78
CA GLY A 248 5.27 9.70 -9.79
C GLY A 248 6.44 10.46 -9.15
N ASP A 249 6.78 11.61 -9.71
CA ASP A 249 7.80 12.52 -9.19
C ASP A 249 7.31 13.37 -7.99
N PHE A 250 6.03 13.24 -7.61
CA PHE A 250 5.45 13.82 -6.40
C PHE A 250 5.40 12.82 -5.23
N GLY A 251 6.17 11.72 -5.33
CA GLY A 251 6.38 10.73 -4.27
C GLY A 251 7.56 11.07 -3.35
N PHE A 252 8.08 10.06 -2.64
CA PHE A 252 9.29 10.23 -1.83
C PHE A 252 10.50 10.60 -2.72
N PRO A 253 11.38 11.52 -2.29
CA PRO A 253 12.54 11.93 -3.08
C PRO A 253 13.72 10.94 -2.99
N TYR A 254 13.45 9.74 -2.50
CA TYR A 254 14.38 8.62 -2.34
C TYR A 254 13.60 7.32 -2.40
N PRO A 255 14.25 6.20 -2.76
CA PRO A 255 13.58 4.91 -2.80
C PRO A 255 13.14 4.48 -1.40
N ILE A 256 11.89 3.98 -1.31
CA ILE A 256 11.35 3.31 -0.12
C ILE A 256 10.99 1.88 -0.48
N SER A 257 11.38 0.94 0.36
CA SER A 257 11.05 -0.47 0.21
C SER A 257 9.86 -0.85 1.10
N GLY A 258 8.88 -1.56 0.53
CA GLY A 258 7.79 -2.15 1.32
C GLY A 258 8.30 -3.11 2.40
N LYS A 259 9.47 -3.75 2.19
CA LYS A 259 10.10 -4.64 3.17
C LYS A 259 10.50 -3.90 4.45
N ASP A 260 10.96 -2.66 4.34
CA ASP A 260 11.38 -1.86 5.50
C ASP A 260 10.16 -1.54 6.39
N GLN A 261 9.02 -1.25 5.76
CA GLN A 261 7.76 -1.01 6.47
C GLN A 261 7.27 -2.26 7.18
N GLU A 262 7.33 -3.42 6.53
CA GLU A 262 6.93 -4.70 7.12
C GLU A 262 7.88 -5.11 8.25
N LYS A 263 9.19 -4.86 8.12
CA LYS A 263 10.15 -5.02 9.22
C LYS A 263 9.76 -4.17 10.43
N ALA A 264 9.47 -2.88 10.21
CA ALA A 264 9.04 -1.98 11.28
C ALA A 264 7.72 -2.43 11.95
N LYS A 265 6.75 -2.91 11.16
CA LYS A 265 5.49 -3.46 11.70
C LYS A 265 5.72 -4.74 12.48
N PHE A 266 6.54 -5.65 11.98
CA PHE A 266 6.89 -6.89 12.69
C PHE A 266 7.57 -6.58 14.01
N PHE A 267 8.51 -5.64 14.03
CA PHE A 267 9.19 -5.26 15.26
C PHE A 267 8.23 -4.58 16.25
N ALA A 268 7.30 -3.72 15.80
CA ALA A 268 6.22 -3.19 16.66
C ALA A 268 5.37 -4.32 17.28
N LYS A 269 5.00 -5.31 16.47
CA LYS A 269 4.22 -6.47 16.90
C LYS A 269 4.97 -7.26 17.96
N ASP A 270 6.20 -7.65 17.66
CA ASP A 270 7.02 -8.42 18.59
C ASP A 270 7.26 -7.67 19.91
N LEU A 271 7.56 -6.38 19.83
CA LEU A 271 7.91 -5.56 20.98
C LEU A 271 6.70 -5.30 21.89
N PHE A 272 5.57 -4.84 21.33
CA PHE A 272 4.43 -4.35 22.12
C PHE A 272 3.30 -5.35 22.31
N PHE A 273 2.98 -6.15 21.29
CA PHE A 273 1.83 -7.06 21.35
C PHE A 273 2.15 -8.30 22.18
N ASN A 274 3.41 -8.73 22.20
CA ASN A 274 3.89 -9.85 23.01
C ASN A 274 4.45 -9.42 24.38
N ASN A 275 4.26 -8.16 24.78
CA ASN A 275 4.76 -7.59 26.05
C ASN A 275 6.27 -7.79 26.26
N LYS A 276 7.09 -7.68 25.20
CA LYS A 276 8.54 -7.92 25.25
C LYS A 276 9.36 -6.67 25.58
N TRP A 277 8.75 -5.50 25.56
CA TRP A 277 9.46 -4.27 25.89
C TRP A 277 9.65 -4.14 27.41
N ASP A 278 10.90 -3.96 27.85
CA ASP A 278 11.30 -3.93 29.27
C ASP A 278 10.66 -2.80 30.08
N LYS A 279 10.26 -1.70 29.42
CA LYS A 279 9.60 -0.54 30.03
C LYS A 279 8.08 -0.59 29.96
N GLN A 280 7.51 -1.70 29.48
CA GLN A 280 6.07 -1.89 29.37
C GLN A 280 5.45 -2.18 30.74
N VAL A 281 4.93 -1.13 31.40
CA VAL A 281 4.22 -1.23 32.69
C VAL A 281 2.70 -1.42 32.53
N ARG A 282 2.16 -1.17 31.34
CA ARG A 282 0.76 -1.45 30.95
C ARG A 282 0.75 -2.38 29.73
N PRO A 283 -0.12 -3.40 29.69
CA PRO A 283 -0.25 -4.25 28.50
C PRO A 283 -0.92 -3.47 27.36
N LEU A 284 -0.70 -3.90 26.11
CA LEU A 284 -1.35 -3.27 24.96
C LEU A 284 -2.88 -3.34 25.03
N SER A 285 -3.44 -4.40 25.62
CA SER A 285 -4.89 -4.53 25.88
C SER A 285 -5.46 -3.34 26.65
N TRP A 286 -4.74 -2.86 27.67
CA TRP A 286 -5.15 -1.69 28.45
C TRP A 286 -5.30 -0.44 27.57
N LEU A 287 -4.36 -0.24 26.63
CA LEU A 287 -4.41 0.91 25.71
C LEU A 287 -5.62 0.79 24.78
N VAL A 288 -5.88 -0.39 24.23
CA VAL A 288 -7.04 -0.62 23.36
C VAL A 288 -8.35 -0.40 24.14
N GLU A 289 -8.45 -0.88 25.38
CA GLU A 289 -9.62 -0.68 26.24
C GLU A 289 -9.85 0.79 26.58
N LYS A 290 -8.79 1.53 26.89
CA LYS A 290 -8.86 2.96 27.21
C LYS A 290 -9.53 3.78 26.11
N PHE A 291 -9.36 3.39 24.85
CA PHE A 291 -9.91 4.08 23.70
C PHE A 291 -11.12 3.36 23.06
N TRP A 292 -11.59 2.26 23.67
CA TRP A 292 -12.65 1.42 23.11
C TRP A 292 -13.97 2.20 22.89
N PRO A 293 -14.72 1.93 21.80
CA PRO A 293 -14.36 1.09 20.66
C PRO A 293 -13.28 1.75 19.78
N VAL A 294 -12.33 0.98 19.26
CA VAL A 294 -11.26 1.49 18.39
C VAL A 294 -11.47 1.03 16.95
N LYS A 295 -11.38 1.94 15.98
CA LYS A 295 -11.53 1.62 14.56
C LYS A 295 -10.54 0.52 14.14
N GLY A 296 -11.06 -0.55 13.54
CA GLY A 296 -10.28 -1.71 13.07
C GLY A 296 -10.09 -2.83 14.10
N TRP A 297 -10.44 -2.62 15.37
CA TRP A 297 -10.42 -3.68 16.40
C TRP A 297 -11.81 -4.28 16.60
N ASN A 298 -11.88 -5.58 16.90
CA ASN A 298 -13.11 -6.26 17.34
C ASN A 298 -12.94 -6.93 18.72
N GLU A 299 -14.06 -7.41 19.28
CA GLU A 299 -14.09 -8.06 20.61
C GLU A 299 -13.20 -9.30 20.69
N GLU A 300 -13.02 -10.04 19.58
CA GLU A 300 -12.14 -11.20 19.53
C GLU A 300 -10.67 -10.80 19.60
N ASP A 301 -10.28 -9.73 18.90
CA ASP A 301 -8.92 -9.17 18.97
C ASP A 301 -8.59 -8.71 20.39
N LEU A 302 -9.53 -8.01 21.04
CA LEU A 302 -9.35 -7.55 22.42
C LEU A 302 -9.23 -8.73 23.39
N LYS A 303 -10.03 -9.78 23.23
CA LYS A 303 -9.92 -11.02 24.02
C LYS A 303 -8.56 -11.69 23.82
N LYS A 304 -8.07 -11.79 22.58
CA LYS A 304 -6.75 -12.35 22.25
C LYS A 304 -5.61 -11.53 22.88
N LEU A 305 -5.69 -10.20 22.84
CA LEU A 305 -4.72 -9.33 23.51
C LEU A 305 -4.72 -9.54 25.03
N LYS A 306 -5.90 -9.58 25.66
CA LYS A 306 -6.02 -9.80 27.11
C LYS A 306 -5.47 -11.15 27.56
N ALA A 307 -5.68 -12.18 26.75
CA ALA A 307 -5.18 -13.53 27.01
C ALA A 307 -3.68 -13.69 26.65
N ASN A 308 -3.04 -12.67 26.06
CA ASN A 308 -1.69 -12.76 25.50
C ASN A 308 -1.53 -13.94 24.50
N THR A 309 -2.60 -14.26 23.76
CA THR A 309 -2.64 -15.31 22.73
C THR A 309 -2.56 -14.72 21.32
N PHE A 310 -2.21 -13.44 21.20
CA PHE A 310 -2.10 -12.76 19.92
C PHE A 310 -0.81 -13.21 19.23
N SER A 311 -0.91 -14.09 18.24
CA SER A 311 0.26 -14.61 17.52
C SER A 311 0.41 -14.00 16.14
N PHE A 312 1.66 -13.84 15.73
CA PHE A 312 2.03 -13.49 14.37
C PHE A 312 2.85 -14.65 13.81
N PRO A 313 2.77 -14.95 12.50
CA PRO A 313 3.66 -15.94 11.91
C PRO A 313 5.11 -15.53 12.18
N ASP A 314 5.88 -16.40 12.84
CA ASP A 314 7.30 -16.16 13.11
C ASP A 314 8.07 -16.08 11.79
N ALA A 315 8.48 -14.87 11.40
CA ALA A 315 9.59 -14.69 10.49
C ALA A 315 10.84 -14.47 11.34
N ALA A 316 11.47 -15.56 11.78
CA ALA A 316 12.76 -15.49 12.45
C ALA A 316 13.77 -14.82 11.51
N LEU A 317 14.12 -13.56 11.77
CA LEU A 317 15.33 -12.95 11.25
C LEU A 317 16.25 -12.67 12.43
N PRO A 318 17.48 -13.23 12.45
CA PRO A 318 18.44 -12.87 13.49
C PRO A 318 18.81 -11.38 13.35
N VAL A 319 18.69 -10.66 14.46
CA VAL A 319 19.15 -9.28 14.57
C VAL A 319 20.68 -9.28 14.55
N LYS A 320 21.26 -8.76 13.47
CA LYS A 320 22.61 -8.20 13.46
C LYS A 320 22.54 -6.77 12.91
N PRO A 321 23.29 -5.82 13.48
CA PRO A 321 23.42 -4.49 12.89
C PRO A 321 24.18 -4.65 11.57
N VAL A 322 23.56 -4.28 10.45
CA VAL A 322 24.22 -4.34 9.15
C VAL A 322 24.78 -2.96 8.86
N GLU A 323 26.10 -2.86 9.02
CA GLU A 323 26.95 -1.83 8.41
C GLU A 323 26.62 -1.69 6.92
N SER A 324 26.52 -0.45 6.48
CA SER A 324 26.43 -0.02 5.09
C SER A 324 27.65 -0.46 4.29
N GLU A 325 27.44 -1.10 3.14
CA GLU A 325 28.24 -0.93 1.91
C GLU A 325 27.45 -1.43 0.67
N PRO A 326 27.77 -0.92 -0.53
CA PRO A 326 26.77 -0.52 -1.52
C PRO A 326 26.47 -1.58 -2.58
N VAL A 327 25.25 -1.55 -3.11
CA VAL A 327 24.92 -2.19 -4.40
C VAL A 327 24.18 -1.18 -5.26
N SER A 328 24.82 -0.82 -6.37
CA SER A 328 24.21 -0.16 -7.51
C SER A 328 23.20 -1.09 -8.18
N GLU A 329 21.94 -0.66 -8.29
CA GLU A 329 21.10 -0.73 -9.50
C GLU A 329 19.62 -0.42 -9.19
N GLU A 330 19.12 0.56 -9.94
CA GLU A 330 17.83 0.66 -10.61
C GLU A 330 16.56 0.23 -9.85
N SER A 331 15.91 1.25 -9.27
CA SER A 331 14.66 1.19 -8.52
C SER A 331 13.42 1.12 -9.43
N ASN A 332 12.67 0.04 -9.29
CA ASN A 332 11.29 -0.10 -9.76
C ASN A 332 10.30 0.40 -8.68
N THR A 333 9.52 1.44 -9.02
CA THR A 333 8.55 2.10 -8.12
C THR A 333 7.15 1.47 -8.26
N VAL A 334 6.49 1.17 -7.14
CA VAL A 334 5.12 0.64 -7.03
C VAL A 334 4.18 1.79 -6.61
N ILE A 335 3.04 1.99 -7.27
CA ILE A 335 2.01 2.99 -6.91
C ILE A 335 0.70 2.27 -6.57
N ILE A 336 0.12 2.61 -5.41
CA ILE A 336 -1.20 2.17 -4.92
C ILE A 336 -2.23 3.27 -5.25
N TYR A 337 -3.40 2.91 -5.80
CA TYR A 337 -4.53 3.84 -5.99
C TYR A 337 -5.74 3.38 -5.16
N ASP A 338 -6.24 4.28 -4.32
CA ASP A 338 -7.50 4.21 -3.58
C ASP A 338 -8.62 4.80 -4.45
N VAL A 339 -9.73 4.07 -4.60
CA VAL A 339 -10.97 4.54 -5.24
C VAL A 339 -12.11 4.26 -4.27
N SER A 340 -12.54 5.27 -3.53
CA SER A 340 -13.74 5.24 -2.69
C SER A 340 -14.70 6.36 -3.10
N ARG A 341 -15.95 6.00 -3.43
CA ARG A 341 -17.19 6.78 -3.24
C ARG A 341 -18.42 5.84 -3.32
N THR A 342 -19.10 5.63 -2.19
CA THR A 342 -20.41 6.20 -1.74
C THR A 342 -21.65 5.49 -2.30
N SER A 343 -22.46 4.89 -1.43
CA SER A 343 -23.86 5.31 -1.16
C SER A 343 -24.52 4.42 -0.09
N ASP A 344 -25.44 5.06 0.62
CA ASP A 344 -26.16 4.64 1.82
C ASP A 344 -27.08 3.42 1.63
N ALA A 345 -27.26 2.65 2.71
CA ALA A 345 -28.59 2.31 3.23
C ALA A 345 -28.48 1.63 4.60
N SER A 346 -29.18 2.20 5.57
CA SER A 346 -29.47 1.62 6.87
C SER A 346 -30.21 0.30 6.76
N SER A 347 -29.85 -0.71 7.57
CA SER A 347 -30.82 -1.42 8.42
C SER A 347 -30.10 -2.37 9.38
N THR A 348 -30.63 -2.43 10.58
CA THR A 348 -30.21 -3.17 11.77
C THR A 348 -30.59 -4.65 11.69
N SER A 349 -29.70 -5.57 12.09
CA SER A 349 -30.00 -6.67 13.03
C SER A 349 -28.81 -7.62 13.22
N SER A 350 -28.53 -7.97 14.47
CA SER A 350 -27.57 -9.00 14.89
C SER A 350 -28.18 -10.43 14.78
N PRO A 351 -27.50 -11.51 15.23
CA PRO A 351 -27.16 -12.64 14.36
C PRO A 351 -27.97 -13.90 14.66
N ASN A 352 -28.32 -14.66 13.63
CA ASN A 352 -28.49 -16.11 13.76
C ASN A 352 -28.21 -16.77 12.41
N SER A 353 -27.42 -17.82 12.46
CA SER A 353 -27.05 -18.68 11.36
C SER A 353 -28.24 -19.49 10.88
N GLU A 354 -28.71 -19.25 9.66
CA GLU A 354 -29.38 -20.23 8.83
C GLU A 354 -28.87 -20.07 7.39
N LEU A 355 -28.57 -21.20 6.74
CA LEU A 355 -28.29 -21.24 5.30
C LEU A 355 -29.51 -20.68 4.55
N SER A 356 -29.44 -19.42 4.12
CA SER A 356 -30.49 -18.81 3.33
C SER A 356 -30.53 -19.49 1.96
N VAL A 357 -31.59 -20.25 1.71
CA VAL A 357 -31.94 -20.72 0.37
C VAL A 357 -32.20 -19.48 -0.48
N ARG A 358 -31.29 -19.17 -1.42
CA ARG A 358 -31.47 -18.05 -2.35
C ARG A 358 -32.71 -18.26 -3.21
N ASP A 359 -33.42 -17.18 -3.46
CA ASP A 359 -34.59 -17.15 -4.33
C ASP A 359 -34.20 -17.62 -5.75
N PRO A 360 -34.93 -18.53 -6.41
CA PRO A 360 -34.57 -19.08 -7.72
C PRO A 360 -34.42 -18.05 -8.86
N GLU A 361 -34.87 -16.81 -8.64
CA GLU A 361 -34.84 -15.71 -9.60
C GLU A 361 -33.61 -14.78 -9.45
N GLU A 362 -32.77 -14.96 -8.42
CA GLU A 362 -31.62 -14.09 -8.21
C GLU A 362 -30.48 -14.42 -9.20
N LYS A 363 -30.04 -13.42 -9.98
CA LYS A 363 -28.96 -13.60 -10.96
C LYS A 363 -27.67 -14.02 -10.26
N PRO A 364 -26.89 -14.97 -10.83
CA PRO A 364 -25.66 -15.43 -10.20
C PRO A 364 -24.65 -14.28 -10.04
N THR A 365 -24.06 -14.19 -8.85
CA THR A 365 -23.03 -13.20 -8.52
C THR A 365 -21.73 -13.52 -9.24
N LYS A 366 -20.96 -12.47 -9.58
CA LYS A 366 -19.71 -12.56 -10.34
C LYS A 366 -18.55 -12.06 -9.49
N GLY A 367 -17.42 -12.78 -9.50
CA GLY A 367 -16.19 -12.41 -8.81
C GLY A 367 -14.95 -12.66 -9.66
N ILE A 368 -13.85 -12.01 -9.33
CA ILE A 368 -12.54 -12.22 -9.94
C ILE A 368 -11.67 -12.99 -8.94
N ILE A 369 -11.02 -14.05 -9.42
CA ILE A 369 -9.83 -14.58 -8.75
C ILE A 369 -8.59 -14.08 -9.48
N PHE A 370 -7.63 -13.55 -8.72
CA PHE A 370 -6.37 -13.04 -9.27
C PHE A 370 -5.20 -13.78 -8.65
N TYR A 371 -4.26 -14.28 -9.44
CA TYR A 371 -3.09 -14.98 -8.90
C TYR A 371 -1.78 -14.51 -9.53
N THR A 372 -0.73 -14.45 -8.71
CA THR A 372 0.57 -13.90 -9.13
C THR A 372 1.73 -14.45 -8.32
N ASP A 373 2.85 -14.74 -8.98
CA ASP A 373 4.10 -15.11 -8.30
C ASP A 373 4.89 -13.90 -7.77
N ASN A 374 4.40 -12.68 -8.02
CA ASN A 374 5.05 -11.40 -7.66
C ASN A 374 6.47 -11.25 -8.21
N GLN A 375 6.78 -11.87 -9.36
CA GLN A 375 8.05 -11.69 -10.08
C GLN A 375 7.92 -10.81 -11.33
N LEU A 376 6.69 -10.51 -11.75
CA LEU A 376 6.43 -9.65 -12.91
C LEU A 376 7.01 -8.24 -12.73
N LYS A 377 7.51 -7.65 -13.83
CA LYS A 377 7.93 -6.24 -13.86
C LYS A 377 6.82 -5.34 -13.34
N ILE A 378 7.16 -4.42 -12.45
CA ILE A 378 6.15 -3.70 -11.68
C ILE A 378 5.22 -2.85 -12.55
N LYS A 379 5.74 -2.29 -13.66
CA LYS A 379 4.95 -1.50 -14.62
C LYS A 379 3.80 -2.33 -15.20
N ILE A 380 4.09 -3.53 -15.69
CA ILE A 380 3.09 -4.48 -16.19
C ILE A 380 2.09 -4.85 -15.08
N ALA A 381 2.60 -5.24 -13.90
CA ALA A 381 1.75 -5.67 -12.80
C ALA A 381 0.78 -4.58 -12.32
N VAL A 382 1.25 -3.34 -12.16
CA VAL A 382 0.44 -2.19 -11.75
C VAL A 382 -0.61 -1.85 -12.81
N MET A 383 -0.26 -1.93 -14.09
CA MET A 383 -1.19 -1.64 -15.17
C MET A 383 -2.34 -2.66 -15.21
N VAL A 384 -2.05 -3.95 -15.06
CA VAL A 384 -3.07 -5.01 -14.98
C VAL A 384 -3.96 -4.83 -13.74
N GLN A 385 -3.37 -4.60 -12.57
CA GLN A 385 -4.11 -4.35 -11.34
C GLN A 385 -4.99 -3.10 -11.45
N ARG A 386 -4.50 -2.02 -12.06
CA ARG A 386 -5.28 -0.80 -12.29
C ARG A 386 -6.46 -1.05 -13.22
N GLN A 387 -6.27 -1.83 -14.27
CA GLN A 387 -7.33 -2.17 -15.22
C GLN A 387 -8.43 -2.98 -14.53
N LEU A 388 -8.05 -4.06 -13.84
CA LEU A 388 -8.99 -4.91 -13.11
C LEU A 388 -9.66 -4.16 -11.95
N GLY A 389 -8.94 -3.30 -11.23
CA GLY A 389 -9.49 -2.46 -10.17
C GLY A 389 -10.57 -1.51 -10.67
N LYS A 390 -10.37 -0.89 -11.84
CA LYS A 390 -11.41 -0.05 -12.48
C LYS A 390 -12.64 -0.88 -12.85
N ILE A 391 -12.45 -2.07 -13.40
CA ILE A 391 -13.54 -2.96 -13.79
C ILE A 391 -14.33 -3.42 -12.56
N SER A 392 -13.62 -3.86 -11.52
CA SER A 392 -14.18 -4.27 -10.23
C SER A 392 -15.06 -3.17 -9.63
N ALA A 393 -14.56 -1.94 -9.57
CA ALA A 393 -15.31 -0.80 -9.06
C ALA A 393 -16.53 -0.45 -9.95
N ALA A 394 -16.36 -0.42 -11.27
CA ALA A 394 -17.42 -0.02 -12.20
C ALA A 394 -18.56 -1.04 -12.29
N ARG A 395 -18.27 -2.32 -12.08
CA ARG A 395 -19.22 -3.43 -12.25
C ARG A 395 -19.62 -4.11 -10.95
N ASN A 396 -19.11 -3.63 -9.82
CA ASN A 396 -19.29 -4.23 -8.50
C ASN A 396 -18.91 -5.74 -8.48
N ILE A 397 -17.77 -6.07 -9.09
CA ILE A 397 -17.25 -7.44 -9.15
C ILE A 397 -16.10 -7.54 -8.14
N PRO A 398 -16.25 -8.23 -7.00
CA PRO A 398 -15.19 -8.35 -6.00
C PRO A 398 -13.98 -9.10 -6.56
N ILE A 399 -12.79 -8.74 -6.07
CA ILE A 399 -11.53 -9.41 -6.39
C ILE A 399 -11.04 -10.14 -5.15
N VAL A 400 -10.77 -11.44 -5.28
CA VAL A 400 -9.98 -12.23 -4.32
C VAL A 400 -8.64 -12.53 -4.97
N SER A 401 -7.54 -12.15 -4.34
CA SER A 401 -6.21 -12.39 -4.88
C SER A 401 -5.41 -13.40 -4.06
N ALA A 402 -4.57 -14.20 -4.71
CA ALA A 402 -3.64 -15.11 -4.07
C ALA A 402 -2.21 -14.90 -4.60
N SER A 403 -1.26 -14.60 -3.72
CA SER A 403 0.06 -14.11 -4.11
C SER A 403 1.19 -14.69 -3.25
N LEU A 404 2.39 -14.86 -3.82
CA LEU A 404 3.56 -15.39 -3.10
C LEU A 404 4.24 -14.36 -2.19
N LYS A 405 3.84 -13.09 -2.32
CA LYS A 405 4.16 -11.99 -1.41
C LYS A 405 2.87 -11.27 -1.01
N PRO A 406 2.77 -10.68 0.19
CA PRO A 406 1.63 -9.83 0.54
C PRO A 406 1.45 -8.68 -0.47
N MET A 407 0.22 -8.41 -0.89
CA MET A 407 -0.09 -7.29 -1.79
C MET A 407 -1.46 -6.68 -1.52
N GLY A 408 -1.62 -5.38 -1.77
CA GLY A 408 -2.89 -4.67 -1.60
C GLY A 408 -3.74 -4.65 -2.86
N PHE A 409 -4.32 -5.78 -3.26
CA PHE A 409 -5.19 -5.87 -4.45
C PHE A 409 -6.38 -6.81 -4.21
N GLY A 410 -7.58 -6.24 -4.11
CA GLY A 410 -8.76 -6.99 -3.66
C GLY A 410 -8.58 -7.57 -2.25
N ARG A 411 -9.31 -8.63 -1.93
CA ARG A 411 -9.09 -9.45 -0.74
C ARG A 411 -7.90 -10.37 -0.99
N ASN A 412 -6.70 -9.94 -0.59
CA ASN A 412 -5.48 -10.71 -0.80
C ASN A 412 -5.27 -11.81 0.24
N ILE A 413 -4.80 -12.96 -0.23
CA ILE A 413 -4.38 -14.11 0.56
C ILE A 413 -2.94 -14.42 0.20
N HIS A 414 -2.07 -14.25 1.17
CA HIS A 414 -0.66 -14.55 1.02
C HIS A 414 -0.43 -16.07 1.10
N VAL A 415 0.16 -16.63 0.05
CA VAL A 415 0.51 -18.04 -0.08
C VAL A 415 2.04 -18.16 -0.07
N PRO A 416 2.69 -18.29 1.11
CA PRO A 416 4.15 -18.22 1.25
C PRO A 416 4.85 -19.50 0.77
N LEU A 417 4.76 -19.78 -0.52
CA LEU A 417 5.38 -20.93 -1.19
C LEU A 417 6.36 -20.46 -2.27
N GLU A 418 7.30 -21.31 -2.63
CA GLU A 418 8.21 -21.04 -3.74
C GLU A 418 7.49 -21.11 -5.09
N ARG A 419 7.99 -20.34 -6.07
CA ARG A 419 7.43 -20.32 -7.44
C ARG A 419 7.46 -21.73 -8.03
N GLY A 420 6.32 -22.18 -8.55
CA GLY A 420 6.21 -23.48 -9.21
C GLY A 420 4.80 -23.78 -9.70
N VAL A 421 4.66 -24.83 -10.49
CA VAL A 421 3.36 -25.22 -11.07
C VAL A 421 2.35 -25.64 -10.00
N LEU A 422 2.77 -26.47 -9.05
CA LEU A 422 1.93 -26.85 -7.91
C LEU A 422 1.52 -25.61 -7.10
N THR A 423 2.46 -24.70 -6.88
CA THR A 423 2.20 -23.44 -6.19
C THR A 423 1.16 -22.60 -6.91
N MET A 424 1.22 -22.46 -8.23
CA MET A 424 0.20 -21.77 -9.02
C MET A 424 -1.19 -22.40 -8.82
N PHE A 425 -1.29 -23.74 -8.83
CA PHE A 425 -2.56 -24.43 -8.54
C PHE A 425 -3.06 -24.18 -7.12
N LYS A 426 -2.15 -24.12 -6.13
CA LYS A 426 -2.50 -23.76 -4.75
C LYS A 426 -2.98 -22.31 -4.63
N GLN A 427 -2.37 -21.38 -5.36
CA GLN A 427 -2.84 -19.98 -5.40
C GLN A 427 -4.26 -19.87 -5.98
N ILE A 428 -4.51 -20.54 -7.11
CA ILE A 428 -5.84 -20.60 -7.72
C ILE A 428 -6.84 -21.19 -6.73
N LEU A 429 -6.54 -22.36 -6.14
CA LEU A 429 -7.43 -23.00 -5.18
C LEU A 429 -7.71 -22.11 -3.96
N THR A 430 -6.68 -21.45 -3.43
CA THR A 430 -6.80 -20.53 -2.29
C THR A 430 -7.75 -19.37 -2.60
N ALA A 431 -7.61 -18.75 -3.78
CA ALA A 431 -8.51 -17.66 -4.19
C ALA A 431 -9.95 -18.16 -4.44
N LEU A 432 -10.11 -19.36 -5.01
CA LEU A 432 -11.41 -19.99 -5.22
C LEU A 432 -12.14 -20.30 -3.91
N GLU A 433 -11.44 -20.82 -2.90
CA GLU A 433 -12.03 -21.18 -1.61
C GLU A 433 -12.43 -19.97 -0.77
N ALA A 434 -11.75 -18.84 -0.95
CA ALA A 434 -12.06 -17.60 -0.24
C ALA A 434 -13.05 -16.68 -0.96
N SER A 435 -13.34 -16.95 -2.23
CA SER A 435 -14.41 -16.29 -2.97
C SER A 435 -15.77 -16.83 -2.52
N ASP A 436 -16.74 -15.95 -2.35
CA ASP A 436 -18.13 -16.24 -1.99
C ASP A 436 -19.11 -16.06 -3.17
N THR A 437 -18.60 -15.73 -4.36
CA THR A 437 -19.39 -15.52 -5.57
C THR A 437 -19.77 -16.82 -6.27
N ASP A 438 -20.84 -16.80 -7.07
CA ASP A 438 -21.31 -17.97 -7.81
C ASP A 438 -20.44 -18.27 -9.03
N ILE A 439 -20.09 -17.22 -9.78
CA ILE A 439 -19.26 -17.26 -10.99
C ILE A 439 -17.94 -16.57 -10.70
N VAL A 440 -16.84 -17.20 -11.11
CA VAL A 440 -15.48 -16.67 -10.97
C VAL A 440 -14.81 -16.53 -12.33
N TYR A 441 -14.12 -15.40 -12.52
CA TYR A 441 -13.23 -15.15 -13.66
C TYR A 441 -11.78 -15.29 -13.22
N PHE A 442 -10.99 -16.02 -13.99
CA PHE A 442 -9.60 -16.28 -13.69
C PHE A 442 -8.74 -15.18 -14.29
N CYS A 443 -7.97 -14.48 -13.46
CA CYS A 443 -7.12 -13.37 -13.88
C CYS A 443 -5.66 -13.54 -13.49
N GLU A 444 -4.74 -13.29 -14.45
CA GLU A 444 -3.29 -13.34 -14.26
C GLU A 444 -2.65 -11.96 -14.26
N ALA A 445 -1.45 -11.85 -13.69
CA ALA A 445 -0.76 -10.58 -13.48
C ALA A 445 -0.21 -9.93 -14.76
N ASP A 446 -0.07 -10.70 -15.83
CA ASP A 446 0.48 -10.32 -17.14
C ASP A 446 -0.59 -10.26 -18.24
N VAL A 447 -1.89 -10.21 -17.88
CA VAL A 447 -3.00 -10.10 -18.84
C VAL A 447 -3.83 -8.84 -18.57
N LEU A 448 -4.02 -8.02 -19.60
CA LEU A 448 -4.96 -6.91 -19.58
C LEU A 448 -6.35 -7.37 -19.99
N TYR A 449 -7.33 -7.16 -19.11
CA TYR A 449 -8.70 -7.58 -19.34
C TYR A 449 -9.55 -6.43 -19.86
N HIS A 450 -10.28 -6.65 -20.95
CA HIS A 450 -11.28 -5.69 -21.40
C HIS A 450 -12.56 -5.85 -20.57
N PRO A 451 -13.28 -4.78 -20.19
CA PRO A 451 -14.55 -4.90 -19.44
C PRO A 451 -15.53 -5.90 -20.05
N SER A 452 -15.60 -6.00 -21.39
CA SER A 452 -16.46 -6.95 -22.10
C SER A 452 -16.21 -8.44 -21.78
N HIS A 453 -15.04 -8.78 -21.23
CA HIS A 453 -14.76 -10.13 -20.73
C HIS A 453 -15.74 -10.54 -19.63
N PHE A 454 -16.11 -9.59 -18.77
CA PHE A 454 -16.94 -9.83 -17.58
C PHE A 454 -18.45 -9.74 -17.86
N ASP A 455 -18.85 -9.41 -19.10
CA ASP A 455 -20.27 -9.40 -19.50
C ASP A 455 -20.83 -10.81 -19.67
N PHE A 456 -19.98 -11.78 -20.01
CA PHE A 456 -20.37 -13.16 -20.22
C PHE A 456 -20.93 -13.81 -18.94
N THR A 457 -21.94 -14.66 -19.03
CA THR A 457 -22.46 -15.44 -17.90
C THR A 457 -22.48 -16.90 -18.33
N PRO A 458 -21.73 -17.81 -17.67
CA PRO A 458 -21.73 -19.24 -17.99
C PRO A 458 -23.16 -19.81 -17.98
N PRO A 459 -23.65 -20.39 -19.09
CA PRO A 459 -25.00 -20.95 -19.15
C PRO A 459 -25.14 -22.29 -18.42
N LYS A 460 -24.03 -23.01 -18.17
CA LYS A 460 -24.00 -24.29 -17.47
C LYS A 460 -23.07 -24.22 -16.26
N LYS A 461 -23.45 -24.90 -15.15
CA LYS A 461 -22.74 -24.85 -13.87
C LYS A 461 -21.48 -25.73 -13.81
N ASP A 462 -21.39 -26.73 -14.68
CA ASP A 462 -20.38 -27.79 -14.69
C ASP A 462 -19.44 -27.73 -15.89
N VAL A 463 -19.43 -26.59 -16.60
CA VAL A 463 -18.62 -26.37 -17.81
C VAL A 463 -17.66 -25.20 -17.59
N PHE A 464 -16.39 -25.42 -17.92
CA PHE A 464 -15.38 -24.36 -17.98
C PHE A 464 -15.50 -23.63 -19.31
N TYR A 465 -15.83 -22.35 -19.28
CA TYR A 465 -15.85 -21.54 -20.48
C TYR A 465 -14.48 -20.89 -20.67
N TYR A 466 -14.05 -20.68 -21.93
CA TYR A 466 -12.83 -19.96 -22.27
C TYR A 466 -13.08 -18.76 -23.19
N ASN A 467 -12.59 -17.59 -22.81
CA ASN A 467 -12.55 -16.44 -23.72
C ASN A 467 -11.43 -16.61 -24.74
N GLU A 468 -11.77 -16.97 -25.96
CA GLU A 468 -10.80 -17.13 -27.05
C GLU A 468 -10.45 -15.79 -27.72
N ASN A 469 -11.13 -14.69 -27.37
CA ASN A 469 -10.75 -13.35 -27.84
C ASN A 469 -9.58 -12.80 -27.03
N VAL A 470 -8.38 -13.29 -27.33
CA VAL A 470 -7.13 -12.86 -26.68
C VAL A 470 -6.06 -12.55 -27.71
N TRP A 471 -5.37 -11.43 -27.52
CA TRP A 471 -4.17 -11.06 -28.27
C TRP A 471 -2.95 -11.24 -27.40
N LYS A 472 -1.85 -11.69 -27.98
CA LYS A 472 -0.53 -11.72 -27.36
C LYS A 472 0.28 -10.58 -27.93
N ILE A 473 0.92 -9.78 -27.08
CA ILE A 473 1.77 -8.66 -27.51
C ILE A 473 3.17 -8.84 -26.95
N ASP A 474 4.19 -8.70 -27.79
CA ASP A 474 5.58 -8.67 -27.35
C ASP A 474 5.85 -7.32 -26.67
N ALA A 475 6.22 -7.37 -25.39
CA ALA A 475 6.39 -6.16 -24.60
C ALA A 475 7.56 -5.27 -25.04
N LYS A 476 8.50 -5.80 -25.84
CA LYS A 476 9.65 -5.06 -26.37
C LYS A 476 9.36 -4.49 -27.75
N THR A 477 8.78 -5.28 -28.65
CA THR A 477 8.64 -4.88 -30.06
C THR A 477 7.27 -4.27 -30.37
N GLY A 478 6.24 -4.61 -29.58
CA GLY A 478 4.85 -4.25 -29.88
C GLY A 478 4.20 -5.14 -30.93
N HIS A 479 4.93 -6.14 -31.45
CA HIS A 479 4.37 -7.14 -32.35
C HIS A 479 3.27 -7.92 -31.63
N ALA A 480 2.07 -7.94 -32.22
CA ALA A 480 0.92 -8.56 -31.60
C ALA A 480 0.28 -9.60 -32.52
N ILE A 481 -0.15 -10.71 -31.92
CA ILE A 481 -0.80 -11.82 -32.62
C ILE A 481 -2.07 -12.26 -31.91
N HIS A 482 -3.04 -12.73 -32.67
CA HIS A 482 -4.24 -13.39 -32.18
C HIS A 482 -4.38 -14.74 -32.87
N TYR A 483 -4.87 -15.73 -32.13
CA TYR A 483 -5.41 -16.98 -32.67
C TYR A 483 -6.34 -17.59 -31.61
N ASP A 484 -7.28 -18.42 -32.05
CA ASP A 484 -8.25 -19.09 -31.19
C ASP A 484 -7.51 -20.02 -30.22
N CYS A 485 -7.34 -19.58 -28.97
CA CYS A 485 -6.69 -20.37 -27.94
C CYS A 485 -7.37 -20.27 -26.58
N ARG A 486 -7.33 -21.38 -25.86
CA ARG A 486 -7.85 -21.51 -24.51
C ARG A 486 -6.69 -21.32 -23.54
N GLN A 487 -6.87 -20.41 -22.58
CA GLN A 487 -5.88 -20.09 -21.56
C GLN A 487 -6.56 -20.08 -20.19
N VAL A 488 -5.83 -20.48 -19.15
CA VAL A 488 -6.35 -20.47 -17.76
C VAL A 488 -6.78 -19.06 -17.36
N SER A 489 -5.99 -18.05 -17.75
CA SER A 489 -6.25 -16.62 -17.57
C SER A 489 -7.47 -16.07 -18.32
N GLY A 490 -8.24 -16.89 -19.04
CA GLY A 490 -9.45 -16.49 -19.76
C GLY A 490 -10.70 -17.26 -19.34
N ILE A 491 -10.66 -17.98 -18.22
CA ILE A 491 -11.76 -18.83 -17.76
C ILE A 491 -12.86 -18.01 -17.09
N ALA A 492 -14.11 -18.37 -17.39
CA ALA A 492 -15.28 -18.06 -16.57
C ALA A 492 -16.04 -19.34 -16.25
N VAL A 493 -16.36 -19.57 -14.98
CA VAL A 493 -16.95 -20.83 -14.51
C VAL A 493 -17.68 -20.62 -13.19
N TYR A 494 -18.62 -21.50 -12.85
CA TYR A 494 -19.18 -21.53 -11.50
C TYR A 494 -18.12 -21.99 -10.48
N ARG A 495 -18.02 -21.28 -9.37
CA ARG A 495 -16.99 -21.45 -8.34
C ARG A 495 -16.91 -22.90 -7.84
N GLU A 496 -18.04 -23.54 -7.59
CA GLU A 496 -18.09 -24.92 -7.07
C GLU A 496 -17.43 -25.94 -8.01
N ALA A 497 -17.65 -25.82 -9.33
CA ALA A 497 -17.00 -26.68 -10.31
C ALA A 497 -15.48 -26.47 -10.32
N ALA A 498 -15.04 -25.22 -10.23
CA ALA A 498 -13.62 -24.88 -10.14
C ALA A 498 -12.97 -25.38 -8.86
N VAL A 499 -13.60 -25.19 -7.69
CA VAL A 499 -13.09 -25.69 -6.40
C VAL A 499 -12.94 -27.21 -6.44
N LYS A 500 -13.95 -27.94 -6.93
CA LYS A 500 -13.90 -29.40 -7.06
C LYS A 500 -12.72 -29.84 -7.93
N HIS A 501 -12.55 -29.21 -9.10
CA HIS A 501 -11.45 -29.51 -10.01
C HIS A 501 -10.08 -29.24 -9.39
N TYR A 502 -9.89 -28.04 -8.82
CA TYR A 502 -8.58 -27.62 -8.31
C TYR A 502 -8.17 -28.31 -7.01
N ARG A 503 -9.12 -28.72 -6.14
CA ARG A 503 -8.81 -29.61 -5.00
C ARG A 503 -8.22 -30.93 -5.48
N LYS A 504 -8.90 -31.59 -6.42
CA LYS A 504 -8.42 -32.85 -7.01
C LYS A 504 -7.08 -32.68 -7.73
N ARG A 505 -6.92 -31.58 -8.46
CA ARG A 505 -5.66 -31.25 -9.15
C ARG A 505 -4.50 -31.09 -8.18
N VAL A 506 -4.67 -30.32 -7.10
CA VAL A 506 -3.64 -30.11 -6.09
C VAL A 506 -3.26 -31.45 -5.44
N GLU A 507 -4.24 -32.25 -5.02
CA GLU A 507 -4.00 -33.58 -4.44
C GLU A 507 -3.22 -34.51 -5.39
N MET A 508 -3.63 -34.57 -6.66
CA MET A 508 -2.97 -35.40 -7.67
C MET A 508 -1.51 -34.98 -7.91
N VAL A 509 -1.24 -33.67 -7.95
CA VAL A 509 0.10 -33.12 -8.21
C VAL A 509 1.00 -33.23 -6.98
N GLU A 510 0.46 -33.09 -5.77
CA GLU A 510 1.19 -33.37 -4.52
C GLU A 510 1.63 -34.83 -4.44
N LYS A 511 0.76 -35.76 -4.84
CA LYS A 511 1.04 -37.19 -4.79
C LYS A 511 2.00 -37.67 -5.87
N ASN A 512 1.83 -37.21 -7.11
CA ASN A 512 2.48 -37.80 -8.28
C ASN A 512 3.46 -36.86 -9.00
N GLY A 513 3.57 -35.60 -8.55
CA GLY A 513 4.25 -34.54 -9.29
C GLY A 513 3.43 -34.02 -10.48
N PHE A 514 3.86 -32.88 -11.03
CA PHE A 514 3.19 -32.29 -12.19
C PHE A 514 3.62 -32.98 -13.49
N SER A 515 2.65 -33.30 -14.35
CA SER A 515 2.89 -33.84 -15.69
C SER A 515 2.22 -32.97 -16.75
N VAL A 516 2.96 -32.52 -17.75
CA VAL A 516 2.41 -31.73 -18.88
C VAL A 516 1.32 -32.48 -19.67
N LYS A 517 1.23 -33.81 -19.53
CA LYS A 517 0.18 -34.60 -20.18
C LYS A 517 -1.20 -34.30 -19.60
N MET A 518 -1.29 -33.94 -18.31
CA MET A 518 -2.56 -33.60 -17.66
C MET A 518 -3.16 -32.27 -18.14
N GLY A 519 -2.35 -31.41 -18.76
CA GLY A 519 -2.76 -30.08 -19.24
C GLY A 519 -2.89 -29.04 -18.12
N TYR A 520 -2.79 -27.76 -18.48
CA TYR A 520 -3.04 -26.65 -17.55
C TYR A 520 -4.53 -26.29 -17.52
N GLU A 521 -5.19 -26.30 -18.68
CA GLU A 521 -6.55 -25.85 -18.90
C GLU A 521 -7.60 -26.92 -18.52
N PRO A 522 -8.42 -26.70 -17.48
CA PRO A 522 -9.50 -27.62 -17.09
C PRO A 522 -10.47 -28.00 -18.22
N GLY A 523 -10.88 -29.27 -18.24
CA GLY A 523 -11.85 -29.78 -19.22
C GLY A 523 -11.40 -29.68 -20.69
N THR A 524 -10.11 -29.41 -20.92
CA THR A 524 -9.50 -29.51 -22.25
C THR A 524 -8.84 -30.87 -22.41
N HIS A 525 -9.16 -31.55 -23.52
CA HIS A 525 -8.62 -32.86 -23.91
C HIS A 525 -9.19 -34.09 -23.18
N HIS A 526 -9.42 -35.17 -23.94
CA HIS A 526 -9.87 -36.47 -23.43
C HIS A 526 -8.68 -37.41 -23.18
N ARG A 527 -7.70 -36.94 -22.41
CA ARG A 527 -6.49 -37.72 -22.11
C ARG A 527 -6.70 -38.63 -20.90
N PRO A 528 -6.04 -39.79 -20.81
CA PRO A 528 -6.06 -40.63 -19.62
C PRO A 528 -5.57 -39.91 -18.36
N GLU A 529 -4.61 -38.99 -18.50
CA GLU A 529 -3.95 -38.26 -17.39
C GLU A 529 -4.74 -37.04 -16.90
N ARG A 530 -5.96 -36.81 -17.41
CA ARG A 530 -6.80 -35.67 -17.03
C ARG A 530 -7.16 -35.72 -15.54
N VAL A 531 -7.37 -34.54 -14.94
CA VAL A 531 -7.75 -34.42 -13.52
C VAL A 531 -9.14 -35.01 -13.28
N ASP A 532 -10.12 -34.69 -14.12
CA ASP A 532 -11.49 -35.16 -14.01
C ASP A 532 -12.20 -35.11 -15.38
N ASP A 533 -13.50 -35.41 -15.38
CA ASP A 533 -14.35 -35.41 -16.57
C ASP A 533 -15.09 -34.07 -16.78
N SER A 534 -14.56 -32.97 -16.24
CA SER A 534 -15.09 -31.64 -16.53
C SER A 534 -15.03 -31.38 -18.04
N THR A 535 -16.01 -30.64 -18.56
CA THR A 535 -16.04 -30.25 -19.98
C THR A 535 -15.76 -28.77 -20.16
N SER A 536 -15.49 -28.36 -21.40
CA SER A 536 -15.21 -26.96 -21.71
C SER A 536 -15.80 -26.48 -23.03
N GLU A 537 -16.28 -25.24 -23.01
CA GLU A 537 -16.81 -24.51 -24.16
C GLU A 537 -16.06 -23.18 -24.32
N SER A 538 -16.27 -22.47 -25.44
CA SER A 538 -15.57 -21.22 -25.74
C SER A 538 -16.56 -20.09 -25.97
N TRP A 539 -16.16 -18.87 -25.64
CA TRP A 539 -16.82 -17.64 -26.07
C TRP A 539 -15.80 -16.62 -26.55
N LYS A 540 -16.26 -15.55 -27.19
CA LYS A 540 -15.45 -14.39 -27.52
C LYS A 540 -16.11 -13.15 -26.94
N SER A 541 -15.42 -12.45 -26.05
CA SER A 541 -15.86 -11.12 -25.60
C SER A 541 -15.86 -10.13 -26.76
N GLU A 542 -16.62 -9.04 -26.65
CA GLU A 542 -16.72 -8.00 -27.70
C GLU A 542 -15.33 -7.47 -28.11
N PHE A 543 -14.49 -7.15 -27.14
CA PHE A 543 -13.10 -6.77 -27.34
C PHE A 543 -12.15 -7.77 -26.68
N PRO A 544 -10.91 -7.91 -27.20
CA PRO A 544 -9.96 -8.90 -26.72
C PRO A 544 -9.37 -8.57 -25.35
N ASN A 545 -8.97 -9.62 -24.62
CA ASN A 545 -7.95 -9.50 -23.58
C ASN A 545 -6.55 -9.44 -24.22
N VAL A 546 -5.56 -8.86 -23.54
CA VAL A 546 -4.19 -8.74 -24.05
C VAL A 546 -3.20 -9.41 -23.10
N ASP A 547 -2.66 -10.55 -23.50
CA ASP A 547 -1.62 -11.34 -22.84
C ASP A 547 -0.23 -10.74 -23.17
N ILE A 548 0.41 -10.17 -22.17
CA ILE A 548 1.66 -9.42 -22.32
C ILE A 548 2.84 -10.38 -22.24
N ARG A 549 3.60 -10.46 -23.33
CA ARG A 549 4.73 -11.39 -23.46
C ARG A 549 6.05 -10.71 -23.11
N HIS A 550 6.77 -11.29 -22.17
CA HIS A 550 8.04 -10.82 -21.63
C HIS A 550 8.93 -12.00 -21.19
N GLU A 551 10.20 -11.74 -20.88
CA GLU A 551 11.20 -12.78 -20.55
C GLU A 551 10.87 -13.65 -19.32
N GLY A 552 9.91 -13.24 -18.50
CA GLY A 552 9.54 -13.91 -17.25
C GLY A 552 8.31 -14.80 -17.35
N ASN A 553 7.61 -14.85 -18.50
CA ASN A 553 6.42 -15.69 -18.64
C ASN A 553 6.76 -17.17 -18.43
N PHE A 554 5.81 -17.92 -17.87
CA PHE A 554 6.00 -19.35 -17.57
C PHE A 554 6.01 -20.23 -18.83
N SER A 555 5.39 -19.77 -19.92
CA SER A 555 5.30 -20.48 -21.19
C SER A 555 5.96 -19.69 -22.32
N PRO A 556 6.58 -20.34 -23.32
CA PRO A 556 7.01 -19.65 -24.53
C PRO A 556 5.81 -19.33 -25.43
N THR A 557 5.92 -18.24 -26.20
CA THR A 557 4.97 -17.90 -27.27
C THR A 557 5.54 -18.32 -28.62
N ARG A 558 4.67 -18.87 -29.46
CA ARG A 558 4.92 -19.06 -30.88
C ARG A 558 4.43 -17.81 -31.60
N TRP A 559 5.34 -17.12 -32.26
CA TRP A 559 5.09 -15.88 -32.97
C TRP A 559 4.75 -16.11 -34.45
N ASN A 560 5.02 -17.30 -34.98
CA ASN A 560 4.77 -17.66 -36.38
C ASN A 560 3.96 -18.97 -36.48
N LYS A 561 3.17 -19.11 -37.56
CA LYS A 561 2.33 -20.29 -37.79
C LYS A 561 3.14 -21.57 -37.93
N GLU A 562 4.34 -21.49 -38.50
CA GLU A 562 5.22 -22.61 -38.80
C GLU A 562 5.77 -23.27 -37.53
N GLU A 563 5.79 -22.53 -36.41
CA GLU A 563 6.20 -23.06 -35.11
C GLU A 563 5.15 -24.03 -34.51
N PHE A 564 3.93 -24.04 -35.05
CA PHE A 564 2.87 -24.97 -34.65
C PHE A 564 3.00 -26.28 -35.42
N ARG A 565 3.39 -27.34 -34.69
CA ARG A 565 3.42 -28.72 -35.22
C ARG A 565 2.09 -29.17 -35.83
N ASN A 566 0.96 -28.69 -35.31
CA ASN A 566 -0.36 -28.98 -35.85
C ASN A 566 -1.07 -27.67 -36.19
N GLN A 567 -1.29 -27.46 -37.50
CA GLN A 567 -1.85 -26.24 -38.05
C GLN A 567 -3.31 -25.99 -37.65
N LYS A 568 -4.03 -26.98 -37.09
CA LYS A 568 -5.37 -26.71 -36.55
C LYS A 568 -5.38 -25.70 -35.40
N TYR A 569 -4.23 -25.51 -34.73
CA TYR A 569 -4.08 -24.56 -33.62
C TYR A 569 -3.70 -23.15 -34.07
N THR A 570 -3.61 -22.88 -35.37
CA THR A 570 -3.45 -21.53 -35.95
C THR A 570 -4.79 -20.96 -36.43
N LYS A 571 -5.91 -21.56 -36.02
CA LYS A 571 -7.26 -21.07 -36.35
C LYS A 571 -7.44 -19.65 -35.83
N GLY A 572 -8.01 -18.78 -36.65
CA GLY A 572 -8.24 -17.38 -36.28
C GLY A 572 -6.98 -16.51 -36.26
N TRP A 573 -5.88 -16.96 -36.88
CA TRP A 573 -4.62 -16.24 -36.84
C TRP A 573 -4.67 -14.84 -37.47
N ILE A 574 -4.29 -13.82 -36.71
CA ILE A 574 -4.15 -12.42 -37.14
C ILE A 574 -2.86 -11.87 -36.52
N GLU A 575 -2.13 -11.04 -37.27
CA GLU A 575 -0.96 -10.32 -36.79
C GLU A 575 -1.19 -8.81 -36.95
N SER A 576 -0.67 -8.01 -36.03
CA SER A 576 -0.73 -6.55 -36.08
C SER A 576 0.45 -5.94 -35.34
N ASP A 577 1.14 -5.03 -36.01
CA ASP A 577 2.16 -4.17 -35.42
C ASP A 577 1.65 -2.75 -35.16
N ASP A 578 0.41 -2.41 -35.56
CA ASP A 578 -0.16 -1.07 -35.42
C ASP A 578 -1.14 -0.97 -34.26
N GLU A 579 -2.22 -1.75 -34.27
CA GLU A 579 -3.27 -1.66 -33.24
C GLU A 579 -3.88 -3.01 -32.81
N ILE A 580 -4.37 -3.02 -31.57
CA ILE A 580 -5.22 -4.10 -31.05
C ILE A 580 -6.63 -3.52 -30.82
N PRO A 581 -7.70 -4.17 -31.35
CA PRO A 581 -9.07 -3.69 -31.17
C PRO A 581 -9.42 -3.43 -29.70
N GLY A 582 -9.99 -2.26 -29.40
CA GLY A 582 -10.34 -1.85 -28.03
C GLY A 582 -9.17 -1.36 -27.16
N TRP A 583 -7.92 -1.48 -27.63
CA TRP A 583 -6.72 -1.07 -26.89
C TRP A 583 -5.88 -0.01 -27.59
N GLY A 584 -6.17 0.28 -28.86
CA GLY A 584 -5.48 1.29 -29.67
C GLY A 584 -4.10 0.82 -30.10
N LYS A 585 -3.19 1.77 -30.34
CA LYS A 585 -1.90 1.46 -30.94
C LYS A 585 -0.98 0.62 -30.04
N THR A 586 -0.42 -0.46 -30.58
CA THR A 586 0.56 -1.34 -29.93
C THR A 586 1.77 -0.57 -29.41
N ALA A 587 2.30 0.37 -30.20
CA ALA A 587 3.41 1.25 -29.82
C ALA A 587 3.10 2.11 -28.59
N ASN A 588 1.82 2.46 -28.36
CA ASN A 588 1.41 3.18 -27.17
C ASN A 588 1.19 2.26 -25.96
N LEU A 589 0.81 0.99 -26.20
CA LEU A 589 0.70 -0.02 -25.16
C LEU A 589 2.07 -0.36 -24.60
N ILE A 590 3.07 -0.65 -25.44
CA ILE A 590 4.41 -1.04 -24.97
C ILE A 590 5.14 0.06 -24.20
N LYS A 591 4.87 1.34 -24.48
CA LYS A 591 5.39 2.46 -23.68
C LYS A 591 4.89 2.45 -22.23
N ARG A 592 3.81 1.72 -21.95
CA ARG A 592 3.21 1.56 -20.62
C ARG A 592 3.70 0.29 -19.90
N PHE A 593 4.37 -0.62 -20.60
CA PHE A 593 4.83 -1.91 -20.08
C PHE A 593 6.15 -1.79 -19.29
#